data_AF-A0A170XXU8-F1
#
_entry.id   AF-A0A170XXU8-F1
#
_cell.length_a   1.000
_cell.length_b   1.000
_cell.length_c   1.000
_cell.angle_alpha   90.00
_cell.angle_beta   90.00
_cell.angle_gamma   90.00
#
_symmetry.space_group_name_H-M   'P 1'
#
loop_
_entity.id
_entity.type
_entity.pdbx_description
1 polymer ?
#
loop_
_entity_poly.entity_id
_entity_poly.type
_entity_poly.pdbx_seq_one_letter_code
_entity_poly.pdbx_strand_id
1 'polypeptide(L)'
;SYLCDWILYRGKTIGEMKKAMLKELEKRHNLKIPLDRLRLRLKSWKTPGRVLLDNEEWTDDGSSSPTELCVEALDGPEEVTAHTFLVVFTRKWSPSTLTVGPYVEVALRSPSVADFTNKLSEISKIPAEHIKFAFGNSMFPCEMPLLSINDLDWEDSADGHRRLNISVKDGNVVFYKDDREELKTLTKEEQLEVSSLESSSHASPSTTSSYISGYSPRKEKALKIYLDTPSRRARSVIDVD
;
A
#
# COMPACT_ATOMS: atom_id res chain seq x y z
N SER A 1 -10.07 0.23 -5.54
CA SER A 1 -11.39 0.31 -6.19
C SER A 1 -11.19 0.29 -7.69
N TYR A 2 -12.17 -0.19 -8.46
CA TYR A 2 -12.17 -0.08 -9.91
C TYR A 2 -12.36 1.38 -10.33
N LEU A 3 -11.66 1.81 -11.38
CA LEU A 3 -11.68 3.19 -11.88
C LEU A 3 -12.40 3.27 -13.22
N CYS A 4 -11.85 2.63 -14.25
CA CYS A 4 -12.44 2.55 -15.58
C CYS A 4 -11.76 1.46 -16.42
N ASP A 5 -12.43 1.03 -17.49
CA ASP A 5 -11.81 0.26 -18.56
C ASP A 5 -11.02 1.18 -19.49
N TRP A 6 -9.89 0.70 -19.98
CA TRP A 6 -9.04 1.43 -20.89
C TRP A 6 -8.57 0.52 -22.03
N ILE A 7 -8.48 1.09 -23.24
CA ILE A 7 -7.99 0.37 -24.43
C ILE A 7 -6.51 0.69 -24.61
N LEU A 8 -5.68 -0.35 -24.59
CA LEU A 8 -4.25 -0.26 -24.81
C LEU A 8 -3.96 -0.43 -26.31
N TYR A 9 -3.36 0.59 -26.91
CA TYR A 9 -3.04 0.60 -28.34
C TYR A 9 -1.57 0.19 -28.55
N ARG A 10 -1.33 -0.75 -29.47
CA ARG A 10 0.04 -1.09 -29.89
C ARG A 10 0.70 0.12 -30.60
N GLY A 11 1.99 0.33 -30.38
CA GLY A 11 2.77 1.44 -30.96
C GLY A 11 2.51 2.81 -30.32
N LYS A 12 1.75 2.86 -29.23
CA LYS A 12 1.62 4.05 -28.38
C LYS A 12 2.51 3.90 -27.15
N THR A 13 3.15 5.00 -26.78
CA THR A 13 3.93 5.04 -25.55
C THR A 13 3.02 5.15 -24.32
N ILE A 14 3.48 4.65 -23.17
CA ILE A 14 2.78 4.81 -21.90
C ILE A 14 2.59 6.30 -21.55
N GLY A 15 3.55 7.17 -21.88
CA GLY A 15 3.44 8.60 -21.65
C GLY A 15 2.29 9.26 -22.45
N GLU A 16 2.10 8.87 -23.72
CA GLU A 16 0.92 9.30 -24.50
C GLU A 16 -0.38 8.80 -23.89
N MET A 17 -0.39 7.56 -23.41
CA MET A 17 -1.54 6.96 -22.75
C MET A 17 -1.89 7.71 -21.45
N LYS A 18 -0.92 7.98 -20.58
CA LYS A 18 -1.09 8.78 -19.35
C LYS A 18 -1.73 10.13 -19.65
N LYS A 19 -1.27 10.85 -20.68
CA LYS A 19 -1.87 12.13 -21.11
C LYS A 19 -3.34 12.00 -21.51
N ALA A 20 -3.70 10.91 -22.20
CA ALA A 20 -5.09 10.65 -22.56
C ALA A 20 -5.94 10.27 -21.34
N MET A 21 -5.41 9.43 -20.45
CA MET A 21 -6.08 9.01 -19.21
C MET A 21 -6.38 10.20 -18.30
N LEU A 22 -5.44 11.14 -18.13
CA LEU A 22 -5.64 12.32 -17.26
C LEU A 22 -6.89 13.12 -17.62
N LYS A 23 -7.14 13.31 -18.92
CA LYS A 23 -8.35 14.02 -19.38
C LYS A 23 -9.62 13.28 -18.95
N GLU A 24 -9.61 11.95 -19.00
CA GLU A 24 -10.75 11.14 -18.60
C GLU A 24 -10.91 11.07 -17.07
N LEU A 25 -9.79 11.02 -16.33
CA LEU A 25 -9.78 11.05 -14.86
C LEU A 25 -10.30 12.37 -14.31
N GLU A 26 -9.92 13.50 -14.91
CA GLU A 26 -10.47 14.81 -14.57
C GLU A 26 -11.97 14.86 -14.89
N LYS A 27 -12.39 14.38 -16.07
CA LYS A 27 -13.78 14.42 -16.51
C LYS A 27 -14.72 13.54 -15.68
N ARG A 28 -14.33 12.31 -15.37
CA ARG A 28 -15.19 11.32 -14.68
C ARG A 28 -15.09 11.37 -13.16
N HIS A 29 -13.90 11.68 -12.64
CA HIS A 29 -13.59 11.55 -11.22
C HIS A 29 -13.14 12.86 -10.57
N ASN A 30 -13.06 13.96 -11.33
CA ASN A 30 -12.55 15.25 -10.86
C ASN A 30 -11.13 15.15 -10.26
N LEU A 31 -10.33 14.20 -10.75
CA LEU A 31 -8.96 13.99 -10.31
C LEU A 31 -8.01 14.81 -11.17
N LYS A 32 -7.40 15.84 -10.56
CA LYS A 32 -6.42 16.73 -11.22
C LYS A 32 -5.02 16.35 -10.79
N ILE A 33 -4.41 15.43 -11.52
CA ILE A 33 -3.06 14.92 -11.24
C ILE A 33 -2.11 15.47 -12.33
N PRO A 34 -1.00 16.13 -11.95
CA PRO A 34 0.05 16.48 -12.91
C PRO A 34 0.63 15.25 -13.61
N LEU A 35 1.02 15.38 -14.88
CA LEU A 35 1.49 14.23 -15.68
C LEU A 35 2.72 13.55 -15.08
N ASP A 36 3.67 14.34 -14.58
CA ASP A 36 4.90 13.88 -13.92
C ASP A 36 4.65 13.21 -12.57
N ARG A 37 3.43 13.31 -12.02
CA ARG A 37 3.00 12.67 -10.77
C ARG A 37 2.05 11.50 -10.98
N LEU A 38 1.69 11.21 -12.24
CA LEU A 38 0.85 10.07 -12.56
C LEU A 38 1.72 8.83 -12.80
N ARG A 39 1.65 7.87 -11.87
CA ARG A 39 2.30 6.58 -12.00
C ARG A 39 1.29 5.52 -12.46
N LEU A 40 1.73 4.68 -13.39
CA LEU A 40 1.00 3.48 -13.79
C LEU A 40 1.82 2.26 -13.40
N ARG A 41 1.14 1.23 -12.89
CA ARG A 41 1.75 -0.05 -12.55
C ARG A 41 0.96 -1.20 -13.09
N LEU A 42 1.66 -2.29 -13.40
CA LEU A 42 1.02 -3.59 -13.53
C LEU A 42 0.46 -4.00 -12.16
N LYS A 43 -0.74 -4.56 -12.13
CA LYS A 43 -1.31 -5.14 -10.92
C LYS A 43 -1.14 -6.65 -10.98
N SER A 44 -0.43 -7.22 -10.01
CA SER A 44 -0.29 -8.67 -9.87
C SER A 44 -1.04 -9.15 -8.63
N TRP A 45 -2.29 -9.58 -8.81
CA TRP A 45 -3.18 -9.97 -7.71
C TRP A 45 -3.31 -8.86 -6.65
N LYS A 46 -2.66 -9.03 -5.49
CA LYS A 46 -2.63 -8.07 -4.38
C LYS A 46 -1.34 -7.25 -4.33
N THR A 47 -0.32 -7.62 -5.11
CA THR A 47 1.00 -6.98 -5.09
C THR A 47 1.09 -5.90 -6.18
N PRO A 48 1.46 -4.66 -5.81
CA PRO A 48 1.82 -3.65 -6.79
C PRO A 48 2.98 -4.18 -7.63
N GLY A 49 2.78 -4.29 -8.93
CA GLY A 49 3.80 -4.79 -9.84
C GLY A 49 4.73 -3.68 -10.32
N ARG A 50 5.45 -3.99 -11.41
CA ARG A 50 6.39 -3.09 -12.07
C ARG A 50 5.74 -1.76 -12.44
N VAL A 51 6.48 -0.68 -12.22
CA VAL A 51 6.17 0.65 -12.73
C VAL A 51 6.32 0.69 -14.25
N LEU A 52 5.34 1.27 -14.93
CA LEU A 52 5.37 1.47 -16.37
C LEU A 52 6.06 2.80 -16.72
N LEU A 53 7.07 2.74 -17.58
CA LEU A 53 7.89 3.90 -17.97
C LEU A 53 7.24 4.68 -19.11
N ASP A 54 7.30 6.01 -19.06
CA ASP A 54 6.65 6.87 -20.07
C ASP A 54 7.12 6.62 -21.50
N ASN A 55 8.37 6.20 -21.68
CA ASN A 55 8.99 5.95 -22.97
C ASN A 55 8.80 4.52 -23.48
N GLU A 56 8.27 3.60 -22.67
CA GLU A 56 8.02 2.23 -23.14
C GLU A 56 6.73 2.21 -23.98
N GLU A 57 6.72 1.34 -24.99
CA GLU A 57 5.51 1.04 -25.75
C GLU A 57 4.77 -0.11 -25.07
N TRP A 58 3.44 -0.06 -25.13
CA TRP A 58 2.66 -1.19 -24.66
C TRP A 58 2.88 -2.41 -25.56
N THR A 59 3.46 -3.46 -24.99
CA THR A 59 3.55 -4.78 -25.61
C THR A 59 2.56 -5.72 -24.92
N ASP A 60 1.66 -6.27 -25.73
CA ASP A 60 0.80 -7.37 -25.33
C ASP A 60 1.66 -8.59 -24.97
N ASP A 61 1.47 -9.13 -23.76
CA ASP A 61 2.21 -10.29 -23.26
C ASP A 61 1.64 -11.62 -23.80
N GLY A 62 0.60 -11.57 -24.63
CA GLY A 62 -0.07 -12.73 -25.18
C GLY A 62 -0.94 -13.45 -24.16
N SER A 63 -1.16 -12.84 -22.98
CA SER A 63 -2.04 -13.38 -21.96
C SER A 63 -3.50 -13.29 -22.41
N SER A 64 -4.26 -14.35 -22.16
CA SER A 64 -5.71 -14.38 -22.40
C SER A 64 -6.49 -13.63 -21.31
N SER A 65 -5.86 -13.31 -20.18
CA SER A 65 -6.50 -12.54 -19.10
C SER A 65 -6.35 -11.04 -19.36
N PRO A 66 -7.40 -10.23 -19.07
CA PRO A 66 -7.29 -8.78 -19.18
C PRO A 66 -6.20 -8.27 -18.23
N THR A 67 -5.33 -7.39 -18.73
CA THR A 67 -4.32 -6.76 -17.90
C THR A 67 -4.95 -5.74 -16.96
N GLU A 68 -4.69 -5.88 -15.66
CA GLU A 68 -5.10 -4.88 -14.68
C GLU A 68 -3.95 -3.89 -14.41
N LEU A 69 -4.29 -2.60 -14.42
CA LEU A 69 -3.36 -1.52 -14.11
C LEU A 69 -3.78 -0.79 -12.83
N CYS A 70 -2.81 -0.35 -12.04
CA CYS A 70 -3.01 0.58 -10.95
C CYS A 70 -2.63 1.99 -11.41
N VAL A 71 -3.54 2.94 -11.16
CA VAL A 71 -3.27 4.37 -11.27
C VAL A 71 -2.90 4.89 -9.90
N GLU A 72 -1.75 5.54 -9.79
CA GLU A 72 -1.24 6.09 -8.55
C GLU A 72 -0.88 7.57 -8.74
N ALA A 73 -1.32 8.40 -7.79
CA ALA A 73 -0.97 9.80 -7.73
C ALA A 73 0.17 9.97 -6.73
N LEU A 74 1.35 10.32 -7.21
CA LEU A 74 2.55 10.50 -6.39
C LEU A 74 2.52 11.85 -5.67
N ASP A 75 3.18 11.95 -4.52
CA ASP A 75 3.34 13.22 -3.80
C ASP A 75 4.30 14.19 -4.52
N GLY A 76 5.31 13.64 -5.21
CA GLY A 76 6.28 14.36 -6.03
C GLY A 76 6.43 13.76 -7.43
N PRO A 77 7.34 14.30 -8.25
CA PRO A 77 7.61 13.78 -9.59
C PRO A 77 8.06 12.32 -9.58
N GLU A 78 7.77 11.60 -10.66
CA GLU A 78 8.19 10.22 -10.90
C GLU A 78 9.72 10.08 -10.91
N GLU A 79 10.25 9.29 -9.96
CA GLU A 79 11.68 9.00 -9.84
C GLU A 79 12.11 7.78 -10.68
N VAL A 80 11.16 6.89 -11.03
CA VAL A 80 11.43 5.64 -11.75
C VAL A 80 11.46 5.91 -13.24
N THR A 81 12.66 6.11 -13.78
CA THR A 81 12.85 6.51 -15.19
C THR A 81 13.51 5.44 -16.06
N ALA A 82 13.86 4.28 -15.51
CA ALA A 82 14.54 3.20 -16.23
C ALA A 82 14.20 1.82 -15.64
N HIS A 83 14.28 0.77 -16.45
CA HIS A 83 14.02 -0.61 -16.02
C HIS A 83 15.05 -1.17 -15.04
N THR A 84 16.16 -0.46 -14.81
CA THR A 84 17.14 -0.84 -13.79
C THR A 84 16.66 -0.52 -12.37
N PHE A 85 15.64 0.32 -12.24
CA PHE A 85 15.08 0.64 -10.93
C PHE A 85 14.31 -0.56 -10.37
N LEU A 86 14.49 -0.77 -9.07
CA LEU A 86 13.72 -1.70 -8.26
C LEU A 86 12.89 -0.92 -7.25
N VAL A 87 11.59 -1.19 -7.18
CA VAL A 87 10.69 -0.46 -6.28
C VAL A 87 10.15 -1.40 -5.19
N VAL A 88 10.57 -1.17 -3.95
CA VAL A 88 10.17 -1.97 -2.79
C VAL A 88 9.39 -1.14 -1.78
N PHE A 89 8.51 -1.81 -1.03
CA PHE A 89 7.86 -1.20 0.12
C PHE A 89 8.65 -1.53 1.37
N THR A 90 8.88 -0.53 2.21
CA THR A 90 9.65 -0.67 3.44
C THR A 90 8.80 -0.33 4.64
N ARG A 91 9.06 -0.99 5.77
CA ARG A 91 8.40 -0.67 7.06
C ARG A 91 9.43 -0.70 8.18
N LYS A 92 9.46 0.37 8.99
CA LYS A 92 10.31 0.41 10.18
C LYS A 92 9.72 -0.49 11.27
N TRP A 93 10.44 -1.52 11.67
CA TRP A 93 10.19 -2.26 12.91
C TRP A 93 10.91 -1.57 14.07
N SER A 94 10.19 -1.29 15.15
CA SER A 94 10.74 -0.68 16.37
C SER A 94 10.61 -1.70 17.51
N PRO A 95 11.65 -2.51 17.78
CA PRO A 95 11.62 -3.56 18.81
C PRO A 95 11.32 -3.03 20.21
N SER A 96 11.76 -1.81 20.51
CA SER A 96 11.62 -1.15 21.81
C SER A 96 10.17 -0.81 22.16
N THR A 97 9.33 -0.57 21.14
CA THR A 97 7.91 -0.25 21.29
C THR A 97 6.99 -1.34 20.76
N LEU A 98 7.54 -2.35 20.10
CA LEU A 98 6.81 -3.40 19.37
C LEU A 98 5.82 -2.81 18.36
N THR A 99 6.27 -1.83 17.59
CA THR A 99 5.44 -1.18 16.58
C THR A 99 6.08 -1.29 15.20
N VAL A 100 5.21 -1.34 14.19
CA VAL A 100 5.61 -1.30 12.80
C VAL A 100 5.11 -0.01 12.19
N GLY A 101 6.01 0.74 11.55
CA GLY A 101 5.69 1.97 10.84
C GLY A 101 4.77 1.76 9.62
N PRO A 102 4.38 2.88 8.98
CA PRO A 102 3.64 2.84 7.73
C PRO A 102 4.51 2.26 6.60
N TYR A 103 3.86 1.91 5.48
CA TYR A 103 4.59 1.58 4.25
C TYR A 103 5.25 2.83 3.71
N VAL A 104 6.53 2.73 3.40
CA VAL A 104 7.29 3.75 2.67
C VAL A 104 7.86 3.10 1.44
N GLU A 105 7.49 3.62 0.28
CA GLU A 105 8.02 3.14 -0.97
C GLU A 105 9.44 3.68 -1.22
N VAL A 106 10.32 2.79 -1.68
CA VAL A 106 11.72 3.09 -1.95
C VAL A 106 12.05 2.62 -3.36
N ALA A 107 12.42 3.58 -4.22
CA ALA A 107 12.92 3.33 -5.56
C ALA A 107 14.46 3.27 -5.55
N LEU A 108 15.03 2.14 -5.98
CA LEU A 108 16.47 1.90 -6.00
C LEU A 108 16.95 1.82 -7.45
N ARG A 109 17.82 2.75 -7.86
CA ARG A 109 18.37 2.76 -9.23
C ARG A 109 19.17 1.50 -9.58
N SER A 110 19.84 0.93 -8.58
CA SER A 110 20.56 -0.34 -8.64
C SER A 110 20.19 -1.14 -7.39
N PRO A 111 19.90 -2.45 -7.50
CA PRO A 111 19.52 -3.29 -6.35
C PRO A 111 20.76 -3.67 -5.51
N SER A 112 21.49 -2.67 -5.01
CA SER A 112 22.63 -2.88 -4.12
C SER A 112 22.23 -2.66 -2.66
N VAL A 113 22.86 -3.42 -1.74
CA VAL A 113 22.65 -3.24 -0.29
C VAL A 113 23.00 -1.83 0.13
N ALA A 114 24.12 -1.30 -0.38
CA ALA A 114 24.61 0.02 -0.03
C ALA A 114 23.60 1.11 -0.44
N ASP A 115 23.06 1.06 -1.65
CA ASP A 115 22.06 2.03 -2.09
C ASP A 115 20.77 1.91 -1.26
N PHE A 116 20.37 0.67 -0.93
CA PHE A 116 19.19 0.43 -0.12
C PHE A 116 19.34 0.96 1.31
N THR A 117 20.43 0.62 2.01
CA THR A 117 20.66 1.08 3.39
C THR A 117 20.91 2.58 3.45
N ASN A 118 21.59 3.17 2.46
CA ASN A 118 21.74 4.63 2.36
C ASN A 118 20.38 5.31 2.19
N LYS A 119 19.49 4.76 1.36
CA LYS A 119 18.15 5.32 1.17
C LYS A 119 17.30 5.19 2.43
N LEU A 120 17.37 4.05 3.12
CA LEU A 120 16.74 3.86 4.43
C LEU A 120 17.29 4.82 5.49
N SER A 121 18.60 5.08 5.47
CA SER A 121 19.26 6.03 6.36
C SER A 121 18.76 7.46 6.13
N GLU A 122 18.62 7.86 4.86
CA GLU A 122 18.09 9.17 4.47
C GLU A 122 16.68 9.41 5.04
N ILE A 123 15.78 8.42 4.90
CA ILE A 123 14.37 8.55 5.31
C ILE A 123 14.16 8.38 6.82
N SER A 124 14.95 7.52 7.48
CA SER A 124 14.75 7.16 8.89
C SER A 124 15.66 7.90 9.87
N LYS A 125 16.73 8.53 9.36
CA LYS A 125 17.83 9.13 10.14
C LYS A 125 18.64 8.16 11.00
N ILE A 126 18.49 6.85 10.76
CA ILE A 126 19.35 5.81 11.34
C ILE A 126 20.63 5.74 10.49
N PRO A 127 21.84 5.76 11.06
CA PRO A 127 23.07 5.58 10.27
C PRO A 127 23.05 4.25 9.53
N ALA A 128 23.48 4.21 8.26
CA ALA A 128 23.38 3.03 7.40
C ALA A 128 24.05 1.77 7.99
N GLU A 129 25.11 1.95 8.78
CA GLU A 129 25.81 0.86 9.51
C GLU A 129 24.96 0.19 10.60
N HIS A 130 23.96 0.90 11.13
CA HIS A 130 23.04 0.40 12.18
C HIS A 130 21.70 -0.10 11.62
N ILE A 131 21.57 -0.15 10.29
CA ILE A 131 20.35 -0.64 9.64
C ILE A 131 20.49 -2.14 9.37
N LYS A 132 19.61 -2.90 10.02
CA LYS A 132 19.35 -4.31 9.65
C LYS A 132 18.02 -4.40 8.94
N PHE A 133 17.94 -5.28 7.95
CA PHE A 133 16.71 -5.48 7.19
C PHE A 133 16.38 -6.97 7.01
N ALA A 134 15.11 -7.27 6.79
CA ALA A 134 14.63 -8.61 6.55
C ALA A 134 13.46 -8.60 5.56
N PHE A 135 13.36 -9.64 4.74
CA PHE A 135 12.23 -9.80 3.82
C PHE A 135 11.02 -10.37 4.55
N GLY A 136 9.85 -9.81 4.25
CA GLY A 136 8.60 -10.41 4.68
C GLY A 136 8.35 -11.75 4.01
N ASN A 137 7.73 -12.69 4.73
CA ASN A 137 7.47 -14.05 4.24
C ASN A 137 6.18 -14.18 3.40
N SER A 138 5.54 -13.07 3.05
CA SER A 138 4.26 -13.07 2.35
C SER A 138 4.16 -11.95 1.31
N MET A 139 3.23 -12.13 0.37
CA MET A 139 2.92 -11.11 -0.65
C MET A 139 2.32 -9.86 -0.01
N PHE A 140 2.39 -8.72 -0.70
CA PHE A 140 1.76 -7.48 -0.27
C PHE A 140 0.28 -7.70 0.13
N PRO A 141 -0.20 -7.12 1.25
CA PRO A 141 0.48 -6.12 2.09
C PRO A 141 1.56 -6.67 3.01
N CYS A 142 1.76 -7.98 3.09
CA CYS A 142 2.67 -8.60 4.07
C CYS A 142 2.26 -8.28 5.51
N GLU A 143 1.00 -8.58 5.83
CA GLU A 143 0.52 -8.57 7.21
C GLU A 143 1.13 -9.76 7.95
N MET A 144 1.90 -9.47 9.00
CA MET A 144 2.56 -10.44 9.85
C MET A 144 2.35 -10.06 11.32
N PRO A 145 2.21 -11.05 12.22
CA PRO A 145 2.23 -10.79 13.65
C PRO A 145 3.53 -10.09 14.07
N LEU A 146 3.45 -9.13 14.99
CA LEU A 146 4.56 -8.31 15.50
C LEU A 146 5.68 -9.18 16.06
N LEU A 147 5.32 -10.24 16.79
CA LEU A 147 6.28 -11.19 17.34
C LEU A 147 7.02 -11.94 16.22
N SER A 148 6.31 -12.33 15.16
CA SER A 148 6.91 -13.00 13.99
C SER A 148 7.84 -12.11 13.19
N ILE A 149 7.66 -10.77 13.22
CA ILE A 149 8.59 -9.83 12.57
C ILE A 149 9.94 -9.85 13.28
N ASN A 150 9.96 -10.00 14.60
CA ASN A 150 11.20 -10.09 15.35
C ASN A 150 12.02 -11.33 14.97
N ASP A 151 11.34 -12.44 14.67
CA ASP A 151 11.93 -13.74 14.32
C ASP A 151 12.32 -13.89 12.84
N LEU A 152 12.17 -12.82 12.04
CA LEU A 152 12.65 -12.80 10.66
C LEU A 152 14.17 -12.97 10.59
N ASP A 153 14.65 -13.39 9.43
CA ASP A 153 16.08 -13.50 9.16
C ASP A 153 16.66 -12.12 8.83
N TRP A 154 17.11 -11.42 9.89
CA TRP A 154 17.67 -10.08 9.82
C TRP A 154 19.09 -10.12 9.25
N GLU A 155 19.27 -9.54 8.07
CA GLU A 155 20.55 -9.43 7.41
C GLU A 155 21.33 -8.21 7.90
N ASP A 156 22.63 -8.41 8.09
CA ASP A 156 23.59 -7.33 8.29
C ASP A 156 23.95 -6.70 6.94
N SER A 157 24.20 -5.39 6.96
CA SER A 157 24.58 -4.62 5.78
C SER A 157 25.82 -5.14 5.06
N ALA A 158 26.69 -5.91 5.73
CA ALA A 158 27.88 -6.54 5.16
C ALA A 158 27.59 -7.85 4.36
N ASP A 159 26.61 -8.65 4.77
CA ASP A 159 26.30 -9.96 4.18
C ASP A 159 25.03 -9.96 3.28
N GLY A 160 24.22 -8.90 3.32
CA GLY A 160 22.95 -8.78 2.60
C GLY A 160 23.02 -8.73 1.06
N HIS A 161 24.24 -8.77 0.49
CA HIS A 161 24.47 -8.67 -0.96
C HIS A 161 23.87 -9.84 -1.74
N ARG A 162 23.71 -11.01 -1.12
CA ARG A 162 23.20 -12.21 -1.80
C ARG A 162 21.68 -12.21 -1.96
N ARG A 163 20.89 -11.74 -0.99
CA ARG A 163 19.42 -11.83 -1.09
C ARG A 163 18.78 -10.70 -1.88
N LEU A 164 19.25 -9.46 -1.74
CA LEU A 164 18.77 -8.33 -2.55
C LEU A 164 18.92 -8.60 -4.05
N ASN A 165 20.01 -9.24 -4.46
CA ASN A 165 20.29 -9.54 -5.87
C ASN A 165 19.53 -10.75 -6.44
N ILE A 166 19.09 -11.70 -5.60
CA ILE A 166 18.56 -12.99 -6.09
C ILE A 166 17.04 -13.05 -6.02
N SER A 167 16.41 -12.42 -5.01
CA SER A 167 15.00 -12.72 -4.68
C SER A 167 14.06 -11.53 -4.70
N VAL A 168 14.55 -10.30 -4.86
CA VAL A 168 13.71 -9.10 -4.72
C VAL A 168 13.13 -8.65 -6.04
N LYS A 169 11.84 -8.38 -6.02
CA LYS A 169 11.00 -7.94 -7.13
C LYS A 169 10.22 -6.70 -6.71
N ASP A 170 9.71 -6.00 -7.71
CA ASP A 170 8.82 -4.87 -7.46
C ASP A 170 7.64 -5.28 -6.57
N GLY A 171 7.32 -4.43 -5.61
CA GLY A 171 6.20 -4.62 -4.68
C GLY A 171 6.49 -5.52 -3.49
N ASN A 172 7.69 -6.07 -3.35
CA ASN A 172 8.07 -6.77 -2.12
C ASN A 172 8.08 -5.84 -0.90
N VAL A 173 7.75 -6.40 0.27
CA VAL A 173 7.78 -5.70 1.55
C VAL A 173 9.03 -6.10 2.32
N VAL A 174 9.81 -5.11 2.72
CA VAL A 174 11.05 -5.25 3.48
C VAL A 174 10.91 -4.54 4.83
N PHE A 175 11.18 -5.26 5.91
CA PHE A 175 11.25 -4.67 7.24
C PHE A 175 12.68 -4.19 7.51
N TYR A 176 12.82 -3.09 8.22
CA TYR A 176 14.13 -2.61 8.68
C TYR A 176 14.04 -2.11 10.12
N LYS A 177 15.16 -2.19 10.86
CA LYS A 177 15.26 -1.72 12.25
C LYS A 177 16.61 -1.07 12.52
N ASP A 178 16.66 -0.27 13.57
CA ASP A 178 17.92 0.17 14.17
C ASP A 178 18.43 -0.96 15.08
N ASP A 179 19.64 -1.46 14.85
CA ASP A 179 20.19 -2.57 15.63
C ASP A 179 20.66 -2.18 17.03
N ARG A 180 20.69 -0.87 17.32
CA ARG A 180 20.96 -0.33 18.67
C ARG A 180 19.71 -0.32 19.55
N GLU A 181 18.51 -0.55 18.98
CA GLU A 181 17.28 -0.64 19.76
C GLU A 181 17.19 -1.98 20.51
N GLU A 182 17.04 -1.92 21.82
CA GLU A 182 16.79 -3.12 22.64
C GLU A 182 15.33 -3.58 22.51
N LEU A 183 15.13 -4.90 22.47
CA LEU A 183 13.79 -5.49 22.44
C LEU A 183 13.08 -5.19 23.76
N LYS A 184 11.82 -4.72 23.67
CA LYS A 184 10.99 -4.52 24.86
C LYS A 184 10.87 -5.83 25.63
N THR A 185 11.26 -5.82 26.91
CA THR A 185 11.02 -6.96 27.81
C THR A 185 9.52 -7.06 28.07
N LEU A 186 8.85 -7.96 27.37
CA LEU A 186 7.45 -8.28 27.62
C LEU A 186 7.32 -9.28 28.77
N THR A 187 6.38 -9.05 29.68
CA THR A 187 5.95 -10.13 30.58
C THR A 187 5.17 -11.19 29.80
N LYS A 188 5.00 -12.38 30.40
CA LYS A 188 4.23 -13.47 29.76
C LYS A 188 2.78 -13.05 29.50
N GLU A 189 2.24 -12.20 30.36
CA GLU A 189 0.89 -11.64 30.25
C GLU A 189 0.78 -10.69 29.05
N GLU A 190 1.74 -9.77 28.85
CA GLU A 190 1.73 -8.86 27.69
C GLU A 190 1.91 -9.61 26.36
N GLN A 191 2.72 -10.68 26.33
CA GLN A 191 2.86 -11.52 25.13
C GLN A 191 1.54 -12.21 24.75
N LEU A 192 0.80 -12.69 25.75
CA LEU A 192 -0.52 -13.29 25.55
C LEU A 192 -1.54 -12.25 25.08
N GLU A 193 -1.50 -11.03 25.63
CA GLU A 193 -2.35 -9.93 25.18
C GLU A 193 -2.10 -9.57 23.71
N VAL A 194 -0.84 -9.37 23.31
CA VAL A 194 -0.47 -9.09 21.91
C VAL A 194 -0.94 -10.22 21.00
N SER A 195 -0.64 -11.48 21.36
CA SER A 195 -1.06 -12.64 20.57
C SER A 195 -2.59 -12.74 20.44
N SER A 196 -3.33 -12.38 21.50
CA SER A 196 -4.80 -12.39 21.49
C SER A 196 -5.40 -11.26 20.64
N LEU A 197 -4.81 -10.07 20.69
CA LEU A 197 -5.19 -8.91 19.87
C LEU A 197 -4.95 -9.19 18.38
N GLU A 198 -3.82 -9.83 18.06
CA GLU A 198 -3.50 -10.23 16.69
C GLU A 198 -4.45 -11.30 16.18
N SER A 199 -4.75 -12.31 17.00
CA SER A 199 -5.69 -13.38 16.64
C SER A 199 -7.11 -12.86 16.40
N SER A 200 -7.54 -11.85 17.17
CA SER A 200 -8.85 -11.22 17.00
C SER A 200 -8.90 -10.25 15.81
N SER A 201 -7.77 -9.61 15.46
CA SER A 201 -7.65 -8.70 14.32
C SER A 201 -7.57 -9.42 12.97
N HIS A 202 -7.03 -10.65 12.93
CA HIS A 202 -6.98 -11.49 11.72
C HIS A 202 -8.34 -12.11 11.34
N ALA A 203 -9.37 -11.98 12.18
CA ALA A 203 -10.69 -12.56 11.95
C ALA A 203 -11.60 -11.73 11.00
N SER A 204 -11.08 -10.73 10.29
CA SER A 204 -11.86 -9.95 9.31
C SER A 204 -11.07 -9.70 8.02
N PRO A 205 -11.37 -10.42 6.93
CA PRO A 205 -10.87 -10.06 5.61
C PRO A 205 -11.75 -8.94 5.03
N SER A 206 -11.51 -7.70 5.44
CA SER A 206 -12.12 -6.55 4.77
C SER A 206 -11.33 -5.27 4.98
N THR A 207 -10.59 -4.89 3.93
CA THR A 207 -10.54 -3.52 3.41
C THR A 207 -10.30 -2.42 4.45
N THR A 208 -9.10 -2.33 5.03
CA THR A 208 -8.58 -1.01 5.43
C THR A 208 -7.07 -1.03 5.33
N SER A 209 -6.58 -0.91 4.10
CA SER A 209 -5.21 -0.46 3.93
C SER A 209 -5.11 1.00 4.40
N SER A 210 -4.11 1.27 5.22
CA SER A 210 -3.77 2.57 5.80
C SER A 210 -3.29 3.61 4.77
N TYR A 211 -3.37 3.35 3.46
CA TYR A 211 -3.14 4.37 2.41
C TYR A 211 -4.36 5.29 2.16
N ILE A 212 -5.48 5.12 2.89
CA ILE A 212 -6.61 6.07 2.88
C ILE A 212 -7.10 6.28 4.32
N SER A 213 -6.51 7.22 5.08
CA SER A 213 -7.05 7.56 6.40
C SER A 213 -7.11 9.08 6.63
N GLY A 214 -8.06 9.72 5.94
CA GLY A 214 -8.74 10.92 6.44
C GLY A 214 -10.09 10.62 7.10
N TYR A 215 -10.50 9.34 7.19
CA TYR A 215 -11.77 8.95 7.79
C TYR A 215 -11.55 8.19 9.09
N SER A 216 -11.96 8.82 10.20
CA SER A 216 -12.06 8.20 11.52
C SER A 216 -13.06 7.02 11.45
N PRO A 217 -12.72 5.82 11.95
CA PRO A 217 -13.67 4.71 12.05
C PRO A 217 -14.58 4.93 13.27
N ARG A 218 -15.46 5.94 13.20
CA ARG A 218 -16.59 6.01 14.13
C ARG A 218 -17.63 5.02 13.63
N LYS A 219 -18.09 4.12 14.50
CA LYS A 219 -19.26 3.28 14.26
C LYS A 219 -20.48 4.17 14.04
N GLU A 220 -20.74 4.56 12.80
CA GLU A 220 -21.97 5.26 12.44
C GLU A 220 -23.15 4.31 12.70
N LYS A 221 -24.08 4.74 13.56
CA LYS A 221 -25.36 4.07 13.75
C LYS A 221 -26.36 4.72 12.80
N ALA A 222 -27.13 3.92 12.08
CA ALA A 222 -28.17 4.42 11.20
C ALA A 222 -29.17 5.31 11.96
N LEU A 223 -29.38 6.53 11.46
CA LEU A 223 -30.38 7.45 11.99
C LEU A 223 -31.77 6.96 11.56
N LYS A 224 -32.62 6.61 12.53
CA LYS A 224 -34.04 6.29 12.25
C LYS A 224 -34.83 7.58 12.22
N ILE A 225 -35.24 7.99 11.02
CA ILE A 225 -36.15 9.12 10.82
C ILE A 225 -37.57 8.57 10.79
N TYR A 226 -38.39 9.00 11.73
CA TYR A 226 -39.81 8.69 11.76
C TYR A 226 -40.58 9.82 11.08
N LEU A 227 -41.47 9.47 10.16
CA LEU A 227 -42.47 10.39 9.62
C LEU A 227 -43.65 10.39 10.58
N ASP A 228 -43.94 11.53 11.20
CA ASP A 228 -45.20 11.73 11.90
C ASP A 228 -46.33 11.68 10.86
N THR A 229 -47.10 10.59 10.88
CA THR A 229 -48.36 10.55 10.15
C THR A 229 -49.35 11.43 10.90
N PRO A 230 -49.91 12.47 10.26
CA PRO A 230 -50.92 13.28 10.91
C PRO A 230 -52.14 12.41 11.21
N SER A 231 -52.49 12.35 12.49
CA SER A 231 -53.71 11.72 13.02
C SER A 231 -54.90 11.98 12.10
N ARG A 232 -55.46 10.91 11.52
CA ARG A 232 -56.79 10.96 10.91
C ARG A 232 -57.79 11.29 12.01
N ARG A 233 -58.13 12.57 12.14
CA ARG A 233 -59.33 13.00 12.84
C ARG A 233 -60.50 12.22 12.27
N ALA A 234 -61.17 11.47 13.13
CA ALA A 234 -62.44 10.83 12.83
C ALA A 234 -63.41 11.88 12.29
N ARG A 235 -63.92 11.68 11.08
CA ARG A 235 -65.11 12.41 10.62
C ARG A 235 -66.28 11.87 11.43
N SER A 236 -66.84 12.71 12.29
CA SER A 236 -68.18 12.53 12.84
C SER A 236 -69.17 12.48 11.69
N VAL A 237 -69.93 11.39 11.60
CA VAL A 237 -71.14 11.29 10.79
C VAL A 237 -72.16 12.26 11.38
N ILE A 238 -72.69 13.14 10.54
CA ILE A 238 -73.84 13.98 10.86
C ILE A 238 -75.00 13.37 10.07
N ASP A 239 -75.97 12.81 10.79
CA ASP A 239 -77.27 12.40 10.24
C ASP A 239 -78.06 13.64 9.80
N VAL A 240 -78.69 13.55 8.64
CA VAL A 240 -79.82 14.42 8.26
C VAL A 240 -80.85 13.55 7.51
N ASP A 241 -82.00 13.41 8.18
CA ASP A 241 -83.37 12.99 7.76
C ASP A 241 -83.59 12.22 6.44
#